data_AF-D3DH94-F1
#
_entry.id   AF-D3DH94-F1
#
_cell.length_a   1.000
_cell.length_b   1.000
_cell.length_c   1.000
_cell.angle_alpha   90.00
_cell.angle_beta   90.00
_cell.angle_gamma   90.00
#
_symmetry.space_group_name_H-M   'P 1'
#
loop_
_entity.id
_entity.type
_entity.pdbx_description
1 polymer ?
#
loop_
_entity_poly.entity_id
_entity_poly.type
_entity_poly.pdbx_seq_one_letter_code
_entity_poly.pdbx_strand_id
1 'polypeptide(L)'
;MGIKFLMLDEERKYFSLVSDIFDVTGHKLLVALDEQKAKELLNATSFDVFLADIKHFNFWVSIIKEGKYALPIFFLEDYEDAQKLKALGFTDLNFVPLPFNPLDLLTKAVWLNKEEYDPNMLSSIGPVNLLVQLLRRSASSIITLNSGTKKCGIFMKEGRVLGSTCQMETLKEVLAYQEVKIELFPYTGEDYLEESFTGNEEFFSGIFSAFSPSLQEREEFVAIPKVANLAEPIELYRGLFWVGVCDSKSLTHLNCYLRIYEKGDVKIPILINAGTSRDYAQIRIKIEQILSTVEIIKALFLLGSGPYEHANVLSMLQNNPKLQVITSLSVAKELNQLGVPMSRIRLVESLQDMKLKLSTGDTLRIIPTPFAPERGSFMVYEEESGFLFTSQLFSSLCTPDEFSLFEDPKVEDVMLYASLRMPCSRVVYKALDTLKDLRISKVFPIYGNPINQEALGEIIKSLRTADMGIDLPSTADESFYLQAINRVIAKLKENMEEDEFSSLKAELEKYVYLENDAVKEAFVSYSALPEILVVSMQYAGINPRFIKQALKELFYQGVVSFTIL
;
A
#
# COMPACT_ATOMS: atom_id res chain seq x y z
N MET A 1 10.73 -33.53 -30.25
CA MET A 1 11.26 -32.18 -30.61
C MET A 1 11.17 -31.33 -29.35
N GLY A 2 12.19 -30.54 -29.00
CA GLY A 2 12.16 -29.74 -27.78
C GLY A 2 11.10 -28.64 -27.85
N ILE A 3 10.26 -28.53 -26.81
CA ILE A 3 9.29 -27.44 -26.59
C ILE A 3 10.00 -26.08 -26.59
N LYS A 4 9.41 -25.09 -27.27
CA LYS A 4 9.81 -23.68 -27.29
C LYS A 4 8.99 -22.88 -26.29
N PHE A 5 9.65 -22.33 -25.29
CA PHE A 5 9.08 -21.50 -24.23
C PHE A 5 9.38 -20.02 -24.49
N LEU A 6 8.37 -19.18 -24.32
CA LEU A 6 8.54 -17.75 -24.09
C LEU A 6 8.23 -17.47 -22.63
N MET A 7 9.16 -16.87 -21.91
CA MET A 7 8.98 -16.43 -20.54
C MET A 7 8.95 -14.91 -20.48
N LEU A 8 7.89 -14.35 -19.91
CA LEU A 8 7.82 -12.94 -19.50
C LEU A 8 8.14 -12.87 -18.01
N ASP A 9 9.35 -12.43 -17.69
CA ASP A 9 9.90 -12.40 -16.33
C ASP A 9 10.57 -11.04 -16.07
N GLU A 10 9.74 -10.01 -15.89
CA GLU A 10 10.17 -8.61 -15.71
C GLU A 10 11.14 -8.43 -14.54
N GLU A 11 10.98 -9.25 -13.51
CA GLU A 11 11.70 -9.14 -12.24
C GLU A 11 12.82 -10.16 -12.09
N ARG A 12 13.03 -11.00 -13.12
CA ARG A 12 14.05 -12.05 -13.14
C ARG A 12 13.90 -13.06 -12.00
N LYS A 13 12.67 -13.34 -11.60
CA LYS A 13 12.32 -14.26 -10.50
C LYS A 13 12.53 -15.73 -10.90
N TYR A 14 12.24 -16.07 -12.14
CA TYR A 14 12.04 -17.47 -12.55
C TYR A 14 13.12 -17.99 -13.49
N PHE A 15 13.67 -17.12 -14.34
CA PHE A 15 14.63 -17.53 -15.38
C PHE A 15 15.81 -18.34 -14.81
N SER A 16 16.43 -17.88 -13.73
CA SER A 16 17.56 -18.55 -13.10
C SER A 16 17.23 -19.94 -12.54
N LEU A 17 15.96 -20.19 -12.19
CA LEU A 17 15.50 -21.46 -11.64
C LEU A 17 15.18 -22.51 -12.71
N VAL A 18 14.83 -22.07 -13.93
CA VAL A 18 14.38 -22.98 -15.00
C VAL A 18 15.37 -23.13 -16.16
N SER A 19 16.27 -22.16 -16.36
CA SER A 19 17.22 -22.12 -17.48
C SER A 19 18.02 -23.42 -17.58
N ASP A 20 18.72 -23.80 -16.50
CA ASP A 20 19.60 -24.97 -16.48
C ASP A 20 18.82 -26.26 -16.76
N ILE A 21 17.60 -26.37 -16.24
CA ILE A 21 16.77 -27.56 -16.39
C ILE A 21 16.28 -27.69 -17.82
N PHE A 22 15.84 -26.59 -18.44
CA PHE A 22 15.34 -26.60 -19.82
C PHE A 22 16.46 -26.84 -20.83
N ASP A 23 17.65 -26.27 -20.58
CA ASP A 23 18.83 -26.51 -21.42
C ASP A 23 19.28 -27.97 -21.37
N VAL A 24 19.35 -28.57 -20.17
CA VAL A 24 19.74 -29.99 -20.00
C VAL A 24 18.71 -30.94 -20.62
N THR A 25 17.42 -30.59 -20.58
CA THR A 25 16.34 -31.42 -21.14
C THR A 25 16.08 -31.17 -22.63
N GLY A 26 16.84 -30.27 -23.26
CA GLY A 26 16.78 -30.00 -24.70
C GLY A 26 15.62 -29.12 -25.15
N HIS A 27 15.05 -28.34 -24.23
CA HIS A 27 14.01 -27.35 -24.49
C HIS A 27 14.62 -25.97 -24.77
N LYS A 28 13.91 -25.14 -25.54
CA LYS A 28 14.39 -23.78 -25.88
C LYS A 28 13.62 -22.76 -25.05
N LEU A 29 14.32 -21.96 -24.26
CA LEU A 29 13.74 -20.87 -23.48
C LEU A 29 14.21 -19.52 -24.05
N LEU A 30 13.26 -18.65 -24.40
CA LEU A 30 13.52 -17.23 -24.64
C LEU A 30 12.85 -16.42 -23.55
N VAL A 31 13.55 -15.41 -23.05
CA VAL A 31 13.07 -14.54 -21.97
C VAL A 31 12.87 -13.13 -22.49
N ALA A 32 11.74 -12.55 -22.12
CA ALA A 32 11.43 -11.14 -22.25
C ALA A 32 11.35 -10.53 -20.84
N LEU A 33 11.94 -9.34 -20.68
CA LEU A 33 11.92 -8.59 -19.41
C LEU A 33 10.83 -7.51 -19.39
N ASP A 34 10.04 -7.41 -20.46
CA ASP A 34 8.91 -6.51 -20.59
C ASP A 34 7.97 -7.03 -21.71
N GLU A 35 6.71 -6.57 -21.67
CA GLU A 35 5.67 -6.98 -22.63
C GLU A 35 6.00 -6.59 -24.07
N GLN A 36 6.71 -5.46 -24.29
CA GLN A 36 7.10 -5.03 -25.63
C GLN A 36 8.08 -6.04 -26.26
N LYS A 37 9.07 -6.49 -25.50
CA LYS A 37 10.04 -7.47 -25.95
C LYS A 37 9.39 -8.84 -26.16
N ALA A 38 8.46 -9.23 -25.29
CA ALA A 38 7.68 -10.45 -25.48
C ALA A 38 6.91 -10.42 -26.82
N LYS A 39 6.30 -9.28 -27.14
CA LYS A 39 5.58 -9.07 -28.40
C LYS A 39 6.50 -9.11 -29.62
N GLU A 40 7.69 -8.50 -29.55
CA GLU A 40 8.70 -8.62 -30.61
C GLU A 40 9.09 -10.07 -30.88
N LEU A 41 9.31 -10.86 -29.82
CA LEU A 41 9.67 -12.27 -29.93
C LEU A 41 8.53 -13.11 -30.54
N LEU A 42 7.28 -12.88 -30.13
CA LEU A 42 6.09 -13.54 -30.70
C LEU A 42 5.84 -13.19 -32.18
N ASN A 43 6.32 -12.02 -32.61
CA ASN A 43 6.29 -11.63 -34.01
C ASN A 43 7.42 -12.27 -34.83
N ALA A 44 8.57 -12.50 -34.21
CA ALA A 44 9.73 -13.11 -34.87
C ALA A 44 9.62 -14.64 -34.99
N THR A 45 9.01 -15.33 -34.03
CA THR A 45 8.92 -16.80 -34.01
C THR A 45 7.67 -17.28 -33.27
N SER A 46 7.26 -18.53 -33.53
CA SER A 46 6.19 -19.20 -32.79
C SER A 46 6.72 -19.87 -31.53
N PHE A 47 5.91 -19.83 -30.46
CA PHE A 47 6.17 -20.50 -29.19
C PHE A 47 5.08 -21.52 -28.89
N ASP A 48 5.46 -22.57 -28.16
CA ASP A 48 4.57 -23.64 -27.77
C ASP A 48 3.87 -23.31 -26.46
N VAL A 49 4.65 -22.78 -25.50
CA VAL A 49 4.22 -22.47 -24.14
C VAL A 49 4.64 -21.04 -23.79
N PHE A 50 3.73 -20.31 -23.17
CA PHE A 50 3.93 -18.98 -22.60
C PHE A 50 3.98 -19.09 -21.07
N LEU A 51 5.08 -18.62 -20.48
CA LEU A 51 5.30 -18.62 -19.04
C LEU A 51 5.27 -17.17 -18.54
N ALA A 52 4.44 -16.86 -17.56
CA ALA A 52 4.39 -15.53 -16.97
C ALA A 52 3.79 -15.55 -15.57
N ASP A 53 4.02 -14.50 -14.80
CA ASP A 53 3.21 -14.19 -13.63
C ASP A 53 1.74 -13.97 -14.06
N ILE A 54 0.77 -14.36 -13.21
CA ILE A 54 -0.67 -14.21 -13.48
C ILE A 54 -1.08 -12.76 -13.77
N LYS A 55 -0.33 -11.77 -13.28
CA LYS A 55 -0.56 -10.35 -13.60
C LYS A 55 -0.55 -10.07 -15.11
N HIS A 56 0.17 -10.88 -15.90
CA HIS A 56 0.26 -10.77 -17.36
C HIS A 56 -0.81 -11.58 -18.11
N PHE A 57 -1.86 -12.04 -17.44
CA PHE A 57 -2.98 -12.73 -18.11
C PHE A 57 -3.59 -11.90 -19.24
N ASN A 58 -3.81 -10.60 -19.01
CA ASN A 58 -4.38 -9.70 -20.01
C ASN A 58 -3.48 -9.53 -21.24
N PHE A 59 -2.16 -9.53 -21.03
CA PHE A 59 -1.20 -9.57 -22.13
C PHE A 59 -1.33 -10.87 -22.93
N TRP A 60 -1.43 -12.03 -22.26
CA TRP A 60 -1.67 -13.31 -22.94
C TRP A 60 -2.99 -13.31 -23.75
N VAL A 61 -4.05 -12.73 -23.21
CA VAL A 61 -5.32 -12.55 -23.93
C VAL A 61 -5.12 -11.68 -25.17
N SER A 62 -4.35 -10.60 -25.08
CA SER A 62 -4.07 -9.71 -26.21
C SER A 62 -3.34 -10.42 -27.36
N ILE A 63 -2.35 -11.26 -27.05
CA ILE A 63 -1.58 -11.97 -28.09
C ILE A 63 -2.42 -13.07 -28.77
N ILE A 64 -3.34 -13.71 -28.04
CA ILE A 64 -4.27 -14.68 -28.64
C ILE A 64 -5.26 -14.01 -29.59
N LYS A 65 -5.75 -12.82 -29.24
CA LYS A 65 -6.58 -12.01 -30.15
C LYS A 65 -5.83 -11.64 -31.43
N GLU A 66 -4.52 -11.44 -31.34
CA GLU A 66 -3.61 -11.23 -32.48
C GLU A 66 -3.23 -12.53 -33.22
N GLY A 67 -3.81 -13.68 -32.86
CA GLY A 67 -3.60 -14.97 -33.53
C GLY A 67 -2.34 -15.72 -33.10
N LYS A 68 -1.75 -15.37 -31.95
CA LYS A 68 -0.57 -16.04 -31.40
C LYS A 68 -0.99 -17.05 -30.32
N TYR A 69 -1.15 -18.31 -30.70
CA TYR A 69 -1.73 -19.37 -29.87
C TYR A 69 -0.69 -20.15 -29.03
N ALA A 70 0.03 -19.47 -28.14
CA ALA A 70 0.89 -20.14 -27.15
C ALA A 70 0.08 -20.53 -25.91
N LEU A 71 0.29 -21.75 -25.39
CA LEU A 71 -0.44 -22.25 -24.22
C LEU A 71 0.14 -21.65 -22.93
N PRO A 72 -0.69 -21.06 -22.05
CA PRO A 72 -0.17 -20.37 -20.87
C PRO A 72 0.08 -21.33 -19.71
N ILE A 73 1.16 -21.10 -18.97
CA ILE A 73 1.34 -21.56 -17.60
C ILE A 73 1.68 -20.34 -16.74
N PHE A 74 0.82 -20.03 -15.77
CA PHE A 74 0.98 -18.89 -14.88
C PHE A 74 1.63 -19.26 -13.56
N PHE A 75 2.55 -18.44 -13.08
CA PHE A 75 3.05 -18.53 -11.71
C PHE A 75 2.03 -17.87 -10.77
N LEU A 76 1.60 -18.58 -9.74
CA LEU A 76 0.60 -18.10 -8.77
C LEU A 76 1.22 -17.99 -7.38
N GLU A 77 0.98 -16.86 -6.71
CA GLU A 77 1.29 -16.70 -5.29
C GLU A 77 0.08 -17.11 -4.41
N ASP A 78 -1.15 -16.91 -4.91
CA ASP A 78 -2.40 -17.22 -4.22
C ASP A 78 -3.17 -18.38 -4.88
N TYR A 79 -3.77 -19.24 -4.05
CA TYR A 79 -4.66 -20.31 -4.48
C TYR A 79 -6.03 -19.79 -4.98
N GLU A 80 -6.45 -18.58 -4.58
CA GLU A 80 -7.68 -17.97 -5.11
C GLU A 80 -7.62 -17.77 -6.63
N ASP A 81 -6.45 -17.41 -7.16
CA ASP A 81 -6.29 -17.18 -8.61
C ASP A 81 -6.30 -18.47 -9.41
N ALA A 82 -5.91 -19.59 -8.79
CA ALA A 82 -6.11 -20.92 -9.37
C ALA A 82 -7.61 -21.19 -9.59
N GLN A 83 -8.46 -20.81 -8.64
CA GLN A 83 -9.92 -20.98 -8.77
C GLN A 83 -10.49 -20.06 -9.85
N LYS A 84 -10.01 -18.82 -9.96
CA LYS A 84 -10.44 -17.89 -11.03
C LYS A 84 -10.03 -18.38 -12.41
N LEU A 85 -8.82 -18.93 -12.58
CA LEU A 85 -8.39 -19.56 -13.82
C LEU A 85 -9.26 -20.78 -14.16
N LYS A 86 -9.58 -21.63 -13.17
CA LYS A 86 -10.49 -22.78 -13.37
C LYS A 86 -11.89 -22.33 -13.80
N ALA A 87 -12.40 -21.24 -13.26
CA ALA A 87 -13.68 -20.67 -13.66
C ALA A 87 -13.72 -20.19 -15.13
N LEU A 88 -12.56 -20.03 -15.78
CA LEU A 88 -12.45 -19.73 -17.20
C LEU A 88 -12.30 -20.97 -18.09
N GLY A 89 -12.25 -22.17 -17.51
CA GLY A 89 -12.04 -23.43 -18.24
C GLY A 89 -10.57 -23.82 -18.44
N PHE A 90 -9.64 -23.21 -17.69
CA PHE A 90 -8.28 -23.71 -17.53
C PHE A 90 -8.21 -24.86 -16.51
N THR A 91 -7.14 -25.63 -16.54
CA THR A 91 -6.91 -26.75 -15.60
C THR A 91 -5.67 -26.51 -14.75
N ASP A 92 -5.37 -27.45 -13.85
CA ASP A 92 -4.14 -27.43 -13.02
C ASP A 92 -2.85 -27.46 -13.86
N LEU A 93 -2.94 -27.73 -15.18
CA LEU A 93 -1.83 -27.67 -16.11
C LEU A 93 -1.40 -26.22 -16.42
N ASN A 94 -2.30 -25.25 -16.28
CA ASN A 94 -2.08 -23.86 -16.69
C ASN A 94 -1.49 -22.97 -15.60
N PHE A 95 -1.13 -23.53 -14.46
CA PHE A 95 -0.50 -22.75 -13.42
C PHE A 95 0.40 -23.58 -12.51
N VAL A 96 1.33 -22.90 -11.84
CA VAL A 96 2.17 -23.47 -10.79
C VAL A 96 2.13 -22.55 -9.56
N PRO A 97 1.72 -23.05 -8.38
CA PRO A 97 1.79 -22.28 -7.16
C PRO A 97 3.26 -22.10 -6.74
N LEU A 98 3.59 -20.94 -6.18
CA LEU A 98 4.91 -20.63 -5.63
C LEU A 98 5.00 -21.03 -4.15
N PRO A 99 6.13 -21.57 -3.69
CA PRO A 99 7.29 -22.00 -4.48
C PRO A 99 6.96 -23.26 -5.33
N PHE A 100 7.54 -23.35 -6.53
CA PHE A 100 7.24 -24.42 -7.48
C PHE A 100 8.42 -25.37 -7.68
N ASN A 101 8.13 -26.58 -8.16
CA ASN A 101 9.12 -27.53 -8.63
C ASN A 101 9.29 -27.37 -10.16
N PRO A 102 10.47 -27.03 -10.69
CA PRO A 102 10.68 -26.90 -12.13
C PRO A 102 10.40 -28.17 -12.95
N LEU A 103 10.54 -29.37 -12.35
CA LEU A 103 10.19 -30.63 -13.02
C LEU A 103 8.67 -30.80 -13.16
N ASP A 104 7.89 -30.29 -12.19
CA ASP A 104 6.43 -30.25 -12.29
C ASP A 104 6.00 -29.29 -13.42
N LEU A 105 6.58 -28.09 -13.46
CA LEU A 105 6.39 -27.15 -14.56
C LEU A 105 6.67 -27.80 -15.93
N LEU A 106 7.79 -28.50 -16.04
CA LEU A 106 8.14 -29.19 -17.28
C LEU A 106 7.13 -30.29 -17.63
N THR A 107 6.70 -31.07 -16.64
CA THR A 107 5.69 -32.12 -16.82
C THR A 107 4.38 -31.54 -17.34
N LYS A 108 3.92 -30.43 -16.76
CA LYS A 108 2.72 -29.70 -17.22
C LYS A 108 2.87 -29.19 -18.65
N ALA A 109 4.01 -28.61 -18.99
CA ALA A 109 4.30 -28.13 -20.35
C ALA A 109 4.32 -29.26 -21.38
N VAL A 110 4.91 -30.41 -21.04
CA VAL A 110 4.89 -31.62 -21.89
C VAL A 110 3.47 -32.11 -22.08
N TRP A 111 2.67 -32.14 -21.01
CA TRP A 111 1.26 -32.51 -21.10
C TRP A 111 0.46 -31.56 -21.98
N LEU A 112 0.68 -30.24 -21.90
CA LEU A 112 0.03 -29.24 -22.73
C LEU A 112 0.48 -29.26 -24.18
N ASN A 113 1.67 -29.78 -24.51
CA ASN A 113 2.20 -29.77 -25.87
C ASN A 113 2.12 -31.15 -26.57
N LYS A 114 1.36 -32.12 -26.05
CA LYS A 114 1.18 -33.40 -26.74
C LYS A 114 0.48 -33.22 -28.08
N GLU A 115 0.96 -33.94 -29.09
CA GLU A 115 0.39 -33.92 -30.43
C GLU A 115 -0.98 -34.62 -30.48
N GLU A 116 -1.15 -35.73 -29.79
CA GLU A 116 -2.42 -36.46 -29.76
C GLU A 116 -2.81 -36.78 -28.31
N TYR A 117 -4.11 -36.67 -28.02
CA TYR A 117 -4.69 -37.09 -26.77
C TYR A 117 -5.63 -38.26 -27.04
N ASP A 118 -5.60 -39.26 -26.16
CA ASP A 118 -6.65 -40.25 -26.09
C ASP A 118 -7.99 -39.51 -25.90
N PRO A 119 -9.06 -39.83 -26.65
CA PRO A 119 -10.38 -39.24 -26.47
C PRO A 119 -10.87 -39.24 -25.00
N ASN A 120 -10.46 -40.23 -24.20
CA ASN A 120 -10.80 -40.32 -22.78
C ASN A 120 -10.03 -39.34 -21.88
N MET A 121 -8.96 -38.71 -22.39
CA MET A 121 -8.09 -37.78 -21.68
C MET A 121 -8.35 -36.31 -22.04
N LEU A 122 -9.31 -36.02 -22.94
CA LEU A 122 -9.63 -34.65 -23.36
C LEU A 122 -10.14 -33.79 -22.19
N SER A 123 -10.87 -34.37 -21.25
CA SER A 123 -11.29 -33.65 -20.05
C SER A 123 -10.12 -33.24 -19.15
N SER A 124 -9.03 -34.03 -19.12
CA SER A 124 -7.85 -33.75 -18.30
C SER A 124 -7.05 -32.54 -18.80
N ILE A 125 -7.05 -32.27 -20.11
CA ILE A 125 -6.43 -31.06 -20.64
C ILE A 125 -7.34 -29.85 -20.49
N GLY A 126 -8.65 -30.03 -20.57
CA GLY A 126 -9.65 -28.98 -20.41
C GLY A 126 -9.96 -28.22 -21.70
N PRO A 127 -11.10 -27.50 -21.71
CA PRO A 127 -11.70 -26.96 -22.93
C PRO A 127 -10.89 -25.82 -23.55
N VAL A 128 -10.34 -24.91 -22.74
CA VAL A 128 -9.57 -23.76 -23.26
C VAL A 128 -8.25 -24.21 -23.88
N ASN A 129 -7.54 -25.13 -23.25
CA ASN A 129 -6.28 -25.65 -23.78
C ASN A 129 -6.48 -26.37 -25.12
N LEU A 130 -7.53 -27.21 -25.20
CA LEU A 130 -7.86 -27.92 -26.42
C LEU A 130 -8.22 -26.95 -27.55
N LEU A 131 -9.02 -25.94 -27.25
CA LEU A 131 -9.36 -24.88 -28.20
C LEU A 131 -8.10 -24.19 -28.74
N VAL A 132 -7.21 -23.72 -27.87
CA VAL A 132 -5.98 -23.02 -28.25
C VAL A 132 -5.08 -23.94 -29.10
N GLN A 133 -5.00 -25.23 -28.79
CA GLN A 133 -4.27 -26.20 -29.61
C GLN A 133 -4.85 -26.39 -31.00
N LEU A 134 -6.18 -26.49 -31.12
CA LEU A 134 -6.85 -26.66 -32.40
C LEU A 134 -6.67 -25.41 -33.28
N LEU A 135 -6.72 -24.22 -32.67
CA LEU A 135 -6.41 -22.95 -33.34
C LEU A 135 -4.96 -22.91 -33.83
N ARG A 136 -4.01 -23.29 -32.97
CA ARG A 136 -2.59 -23.35 -33.30
C ARG A 136 -2.29 -24.26 -34.50
N ARG A 137 -3.07 -25.33 -34.69
CA ARG A 137 -2.93 -26.28 -35.80
C ARG A 137 -3.78 -25.94 -37.02
N SER A 138 -4.54 -24.85 -36.96
CA SER A 138 -5.51 -24.48 -38.00
C SER A 138 -6.51 -25.62 -38.30
N ALA A 139 -6.95 -26.34 -37.26
CA ALA A 139 -7.85 -27.47 -37.39
C ALA A 139 -9.29 -27.04 -37.71
N SER A 140 -10.04 -27.97 -38.32
CA SER A 140 -11.48 -27.86 -38.56
C SER A 140 -12.21 -28.93 -37.75
N SER A 141 -12.87 -28.53 -36.68
CA SER A 141 -13.45 -29.46 -35.71
C SER A 141 -14.64 -28.84 -34.98
N ILE A 142 -15.46 -29.69 -34.38
CA ILE A 142 -16.55 -29.35 -33.48
C ILE A 142 -16.16 -29.83 -32.09
N ILE A 143 -16.05 -28.90 -31.14
CA ILE A 143 -15.80 -29.20 -29.73
C ILE A 143 -17.14 -29.24 -29.02
N THR A 144 -17.56 -30.41 -28.56
CA THR A 144 -18.78 -30.56 -27.76
C THR A 144 -18.41 -30.58 -26.28
N LEU A 145 -18.93 -29.62 -25.52
CA LEU A 145 -18.78 -29.49 -24.09
C LEU A 145 -20.09 -29.90 -23.41
N ASN A 146 -20.01 -30.87 -22.50
CA ASN A 146 -21.16 -31.33 -21.72
C ASN A 146 -20.87 -31.21 -20.22
N SER A 147 -21.73 -30.47 -19.52
CA SER A 147 -21.62 -30.15 -18.10
C SER A 147 -23.02 -30.30 -17.46
N GLY A 148 -23.21 -31.36 -16.68
CA GLY A 148 -24.48 -31.64 -16.00
C GLY A 148 -25.67 -31.71 -16.97
N THR A 149 -26.51 -30.67 -16.97
CA THR A 149 -27.71 -30.54 -17.84
C THR A 149 -27.50 -29.62 -19.05
N LYS A 150 -26.35 -28.95 -19.16
CA LYS A 150 -26.04 -27.98 -20.22
C LYS A 150 -25.04 -28.56 -21.22
N LYS A 151 -25.31 -28.34 -22.50
CA LYS A 151 -24.47 -28.79 -23.61
C LYS A 151 -24.20 -27.62 -24.56
N CYS A 152 -22.95 -27.42 -24.93
CA CYS A 152 -22.57 -26.41 -25.92
C CYS A 152 -21.54 -26.96 -26.91
N GLY A 153 -21.77 -26.78 -28.20
CA GLY A 153 -20.83 -27.08 -29.27
C GLY A 153 -20.15 -25.81 -29.77
N ILE A 154 -18.83 -25.82 -29.92
CA ILE A 154 -18.03 -24.76 -30.54
C ILE A 154 -17.56 -25.24 -31.90
N PHE A 155 -17.86 -24.48 -32.96
CA PHE A 155 -17.51 -24.84 -34.34
C PHE A 155 -16.28 -24.08 -34.81
N MET A 156 -15.34 -24.82 -35.36
CA MET A 156 -14.09 -24.28 -35.88
C MET A 156 -13.83 -24.76 -37.30
N LYS A 157 -13.37 -23.86 -38.15
CA LYS A 157 -12.91 -24.16 -39.51
C LYS A 157 -11.59 -23.46 -39.77
N GLU A 158 -10.57 -24.22 -40.17
CA GLU A 158 -9.25 -23.72 -40.59
C GLU A 158 -8.62 -22.77 -39.55
N GLY A 159 -8.76 -23.09 -38.26
CA GLY A 159 -8.23 -22.24 -37.18
C GLY A 159 -9.06 -20.99 -36.87
N ARG A 160 -10.31 -20.91 -37.32
CA ARG A 160 -11.26 -19.84 -36.99
C ARG A 160 -12.49 -20.41 -36.28
N VAL A 161 -12.87 -19.80 -35.16
CA VAL A 161 -14.13 -20.05 -34.47
C VAL A 161 -15.26 -19.39 -35.25
N LEU A 162 -16.24 -20.18 -35.68
CA LEU A 162 -17.38 -19.72 -36.48
C LEU A 162 -18.58 -19.33 -35.60
N GLY A 163 -18.81 -20.07 -34.52
CA GLY A 163 -19.99 -19.90 -33.68
C GLY A 163 -20.13 -21.00 -32.63
N SER A 164 -21.20 -20.91 -31.85
CA SER A 164 -21.59 -21.90 -30.84
C SER A 164 -23.06 -22.33 -30.96
N THR A 165 -23.38 -23.53 -30.48
CA THR A 165 -24.78 -24.00 -30.34
C THR A 165 -25.49 -23.44 -29.09
N CYS A 166 -24.87 -22.50 -28.38
CA CYS A 166 -25.41 -21.87 -27.18
C CYS A 166 -24.96 -20.42 -27.11
N GLN A 167 -25.67 -19.60 -26.33
CA GLN A 167 -25.29 -18.22 -26.05
C GLN A 167 -24.02 -18.12 -25.20
N MET A 168 -23.27 -17.02 -25.33
CA MET A 168 -22.01 -16.72 -24.65
C MET A 168 -22.09 -16.89 -23.14
N GLU A 169 -23.19 -16.47 -22.50
CA GLU A 169 -23.41 -16.65 -21.07
C GLU A 169 -23.46 -18.14 -20.69
N THR A 170 -24.17 -18.94 -21.49
CA THR A 170 -24.26 -20.40 -21.28
C THR A 170 -22.91 -21.06 -21.53
N LEU A 171 -22.16 -20.59 -22.52
CA LEU A 171 -20.81 -21.10 -22.81
C LEU A 171 -19.87 -20.85 -21.62
N LYS A 172 -19.89 -19.65 -21.03
CA LYS A 172 -19.11 -19.32 -19.83
C LYS A 172 -19.45 -20.23 -18.65
N GLU A 173 -20.74 -20.49 -18.41
CA GLU A 173 -21.18 -21.39 -17.35
C GLU A 173 -20.70 -22.84 -17.56
N VAL A 174 -20.74 -23.33 -18.81
CA VAL A 174 -20.24 -24.67 -19.15
C VAL A 174 -18.72 -24.75 -18.96
N LEU A 175 -17.97 -23.71 -19.33
CA LEU A 175 -16.51 -23.63 -19.14
C LEU A 175 -16.12 -23.58 -17.65
N ALA A 176 -16.93 -22.95 -16.80
CA ALA A 176 -16.67 -22.81 -15.37
C ALA A 176 -16.97 -24.06 -14.53
N TYR A 177 -17.58 -25.09 -15.13
CA TYR A 177 -18.03 -26.26 -14.39
C TYR A 177 -16.89 -27.21 -14.03
N GLN A 178 -16.93 -27.82 -12.84
CA GLN A 178 -15.83 -28.64 -12.33
C GLN A 178 -15.52 -29.89 -13.19
N GLU A 179 -16.54 -30.51 -13.78
CA GLU A 179 -16.41 -31.70 -14.63
C GLU A 179 -17.06 -31.48 -15.99
N VAL A 180 -16.25 -31.15 -17.00
CA VAL A 180 -16.71 -30.98 -18.39
C VAL A 180 -16.28 -32.19 -19.21
N LYS A 181 -17.25 -32.93 -19.74
CA LYS A 181 -16.99 -33.98 -20.73
C LYS A 181 -16.79 -33.33 -22.10
N ILE A 182 -15.66 -33.62 -22.74
CA ILE A 182 -15.29 -33.04 -24.03
C ILE A 182 -15.30 -34.13 -25.10
N GLU A 183 -15.97 -33.86 -26.22
CA GLU A 183 -15.99 -34.73 -27.40
C GLU A 183 -15.59 -33.90 -28.64
N LEU A 184 -14.74 -34.48 -29.50
CA LEU A 184 -14.27 -33.85 -30.74
C LEU A 184 -14.85 -34.57 -31.95
N PHE A 185 -15.43 -33.80 -32.86
CA PHE A 185 -15.94 -34.30 -34.14
C PHE A 185 -15.35 -33.50 -35.31
N PRO A 186 -15.19 -34.10 -36.51
CA PRO A 186 -14.77 -33.36 -37.69
C PRO A 186 -15.87 -32.37 -38.12
N TYR A 187 -15.47 -31.18 -38.56
CA TYR A 187 -16.42 -30.19 -39.08
C TYR A 187 -16.85 -30.55 -40.52
N THR A 188 -18.16 -30.78 -40.74
CA THR A 188 -18.71 -31.23 -42.04
C THR A 188 -19.40 -30.15 -42.86
N GLY A 189 -19.51 -28.91 -42.36
CA GLY A 189 -19.91 -27.74 -43.17
C GLY A 189 -21.38 -27.31 -43.08
N GLU A 190 -22.24 -28.03 -42.36
CA GLU A 190 -23.66 -27.70 -42.19
C GLU A 190 -24.10 -27.92 -40.74
N ASP A 191 -24.23 -26.85 -39.95
CA ASP A 191 -24.75 -26.91 -38.59
C ASP A 191 -25.48 -25.60 -38.21
N TYR A 192 -26.44 -25.71 -37.29
CA TYR A 192 -27.15 -24.55 -36.72
C TYR A 192 -26.27 -23.88 -35.66
N LEU A 193 -25.94 -22.60 -35.90
CA LEU A 193 -25.26 -21.74 -34.93
C LEU A 193 -26.30 -20.86 -34.26
N GLU A 194 -26.38 -20.95 -32.93
CA GLU A 194 -27.22 -20.06 -32.14
C GLU A 194 -26.55 -18.68 -31.98
N GLU A 195 -25.22 -18.68 -31.88
CA GLU A 195 -24.40 -17.47 -31.86
C GLU A 195 -23.25 -17.60 -32.86
N SER A 196 -23.03 -16.56 -33.66
CA SER A 196 -21.98 -16.52 -34.68
C SER A 196 -20.92 -15.49 -34.31
N PHE A 197 -19.65 -15.82 -34.49
CA PHE A 197 -18.54 -14.91 -34.21
C PHE A 197 -17.90 -14.42 -35.50
N THR A 198 -17.69 -13.11 -35.61
CA THR A 198 -16.99 -12.48 -36.72
C THR A 198 -15.50 -12.83 -36.75
N GLY A 199 -14.93 -13.34 -35.66
CA GLY A 199 -13.57 -13.86 -35.61
C GLY A 199 -13.15 -14.33 -34.23
N ASN A 200 -11.94 -14.85 -34.13
CA ASN A 200 -11.39 -15.37 -32.88
C ASN A 200 -11.26 -14.26 -31.82
N GLU A 201 -11.00 -13.02 -32.24
CA GLU A 201 -10.93 -11.86 -31.36
C GLU A 201 -12.24 -11.62 -30.61
N GLU A 202 -13.37 -11.64 -31.30
CA GLU A 202 -14.70 -11.46 -30.70
C GLU A 202 -15.01 -12.60 -29.73
N PHE A 203 -14.74 -13.84 -30.14
CA PHE A 203 -14.93 -15.02 -29.31
C PHE A 203 -14.14 -14.95 -27.99
N PHE A 204 -12.83 -14.69 -28.06
CA PHE A 204 -11.98 -14.61 -26.86
C PHE A 204 -12.26 -13.37 -26.01
N SER A 205 -12.67 -12.26 -26.64
CA SER A 205 -13.16 -11.08 -25.91
C SER A 205 -14.42 -11.43 -25.12
N GLY A 206 -15.35 -12.18 -25.72
CA GLY A 206 -16.54 -12.69 -25.05
C GLY A 206 -16.19 -13.52 -23.83
N ILE A 207 -15.35 -14.56 -23.98
CA ILE A 207 -15.00 -15.49 -22.88
C ILE A 207 -14.26 -14.78 -21.74
N PHE A 208 -13.28 -13.93 -22.06
CA PHE A 208 -12.39 -13.36 -21.05
C PHE A 208 -12.76 -11.94 -20.59
N SER A 209 -13.87 -11.35 -21.04
CA SER A 209 -14.26 -9.96 -20.72
C SER A 209 -14.42 -9.66 -19.23
N ALA A 210 -14.69 -10.67 -18.40
CA ALA A 210 -14.94 -10.54 -16.97
C ALA A 210 -13.72 -10.89 -16.09
N PHE A 211 -12.63 -11.37 -16.70
CA PHE A 211 -11.45 -11.73 -15.94
C PHE A 211 -10.56 -10.51 -15.74
N SER A 212 -10.58 -9.98 -14.52
CA SER A 212 -9.43 -9.27 -13.99
C SER A 212 -8.62 -10.30 -13.22
N PRO A 213 -7.33 -10.54 -13.54
CA PRO A 213 -6.46 -11.13 -12.54
C PRO A 213 -6.59 -10.28 -11.28
N SER A 214 -6.40 -10.88 -10.10
CA SER A 214 -6.02 -10.13 -8.91
C SER A 214 -4.76 -9.35 -9.27
N LEU A 215 -4.95 -8.17 -9.85
CA LEU A 215 -3.94 -7.15 -9.85
C LEU A 215 -3.85 -6.76 -8.39
N GLN A 216 -3.09 -7.53 -7.62
CA GLN A 216 -2.19 -6.88 -6.70
C GLN A 216 -1.32 -6.01 -7.60
N GLU A 217 -1.77 -4.76 -7.81
CA GLU A 217 -0.82 -3.68 -7.87
C GLU A 217 0.20 -4.00 -6.79
N ARG A 218 1.44 -4.28 -7.17
CA ARG A 218 2.50 -4.63 -6.24
C ARG A 218 2.86 -3.42 -5.39
N GLU A 219 1.95 -3.04 -4.53
CA GLU A 219 2.24 -2.92 -3.13
C GLU A 219 2.70 -4.30 -2.67
N GLU A 220 4.02 -4.51 -2.58
CA GLU A 220 4.58 -5.66 -1.87
C GLU A 220 4.05 -5.66 -0.44
N PHE A 221 2.91 -6.31 -0.21
CA PHE A 221 2.57 -6.79 1.11
C PHE A 221 3.47 -7.99 1.36
N VAL A 222 4.65 -7.70 1.93
CA VAL A 222 5.23 -8.60 2.92
C VAL A 222 4.04 -9.05 3.78
N ALA A 223 3.85 -10.36 3.97
CA ALA A 223 2.85 -10.85 4.91
C ALA A 223 3.23 -10.33 6.29
N ILE A 224 2.81 -9.10 6.61
CA ILE A 224 3.19 -8.48 7.85
C ILE A 224 2.30 -9.15 8.89
N PRO A 225 2.87 -9.81 9.90
CA PRO A 225 2.08 -10.32 11.00
C PRO A 225 1.13 -9.22 11.49
N LYS A 226 -0.14 -9.58 11.73
CA LYS A 226 -1.15 -8.70 12.35
C LYS A 226 -0.67 -8.06 13.66
N VAL A 227 0.43 -8.55 14.23
CA VAL A 227 1.21 -7.95 15.31
C VAL A 227 2.68 -7.92 14.89
N ALA A 228 3.16 -6.79 14.39
CA ALA A 228 4.58 -6.61 14.10
C ALA A 228 5.36 -6.34 15.39
N ASN A 229 6.56 -6.92 15.51
CA ASN A 229 7.46 -6.59 16.60
C ASN A 229 8.03 -5.18 16.39
N LEU A 230 7.42 -4.19 17.05
CA LEU A 230 7.81 -2.78 16.95
C LEU A 230 9.21 -2.49 17.52
N ALA A 231 9.91 -3.46 18.12
CA ALA A 231 11.31 -3.31 18.54
C ALA A 231 12.31 -3.46 17.38
N GLU A 232 11.89 -4.08 16.27
CA GLU A 232 12.72 -4.31 15.07
C GLU A 232 12.37 -3.29 13.96
N PRO A 233 13.22 -3.15 12.91
CA PRO A 233 12.83 -2.50 11.68
C PRO A 233 11.72 -3.31 11.00
N ILE A 234 10.73 -2.61 10.48
CA ILE A 234 9.57 -3.23 9.84
C ILE A 234 9.55 -2.79 8.38
N GLU A 235 9.75 -3.72 7.46
CA GLU A 235 9.53 -3.45 6.04
C GLU A 235 8.03 -3.37 5.77
N LEU A 236 7.58 -2.20 5.32
CA LEU A 236 6.17 -1.95 4.99
C LEU A 236 5.90 -2.26 3.53
N TYR A 237 6.87 -1.90 2.68
CA TYR A 237 6.87 -2.10 1.23
C TYR A 237 8.31 -2.26 0.77
N ARG A 238 8.53 -2.71 -0.47
CA ARG A 238 9.87 -2.88 -1.05
C ARG A 238 10.79 -1.71 -0.74
N GLY A 239 11.79 -1.89 0.10
CA GLY A 239 12.75 -0.83 0.40
C GLY A 239 12.15 0.36 1.16
N LEU A 240 10.99 0.23 1.80
CA LEU A 240 10.40 1.22 2.71
C LEU A 240 10.24 0.57 4.08
N PHE A 241 11.03 1.05 5.04
CA PHE A 241 11.06 0.51 6.39
C PHE A 241 10.59 1.54 7.39
N TRP A 242 9.75 1.13 8.33
CA TRP A 242 9.54 1.89 9.55
C TRP A 242 10.65 1.57 10.55
N VAL A 243 11.33 2.61 11.01
CA VAL A 243 12.44 2.54 11.97
C VAL A 243 12.16 3.41 13.21
N GLY A 244 10.91 3.83 13.42
CA GLY A 244 10.47 4.62 14.57
C GLY A 244 10.42 3.83 15.88
N VAL A 245 9.92 4.48 16.93
CA VAL A 245 9.74 3.89 18.27
C VAL A 245 8.33 4.21 18.77
N CYS A 246 7.66 3.20 19.31
CA CYS A 246 6.36 3.36 19.95
C CYS A 246 6.55 3.56 21.46
N ASP A 247 6.45 4.80 21.94
CA ASP A 247 6.53 5.12 23.37
C ASP A 247 5.23 4.73 24.10
N SER A 248 5.34 3.82 25.07
CA SER A 248 4.27 3.38 25.97
C SER A 248 3.56 4.50 26.76
N LYS A 249 4.13 5.71 26.81
CA LYS A 249 3.58 6.84 27.58
C LYS A 249 3.09 7.99 26.69
N SER A 250 3.17 7.86 25.37
CA SER A 250 2.81 8.93 24.43
C SER A 250 1.47 8.67 23.75
N LEU A 251 0.81 9.75 23.33
CA LEU A 251 -0.33 9.72 22.40
C LEU A 251 0.06 10.06 20.95
N THR A 252 1.28 10.52 20.76
CA THR A 252 1.83 10.93 19.46
C THR A 252 3.08 10.11 19.20
N HIS A 253 2.91 8.97 18.55
CA HIS A 253 4.01 8.10 18.15
C HIS A 253 4.66 8.65 16.88
N LEU A 254 5.89 9.14 17.01
CA LEU A 254 6.63 9.78 15.92
C LEU A 254 7.14 8.73 14.93
N ASN A 255 6.69 8.82 13.68
CA ASN A 255 7.13 7.95 12.61
C ASN A 255 8.45 8.40 12.01
N CYS A 256 9.36 7.44 11.88
CA CYS A 256 10.63 7.58 11.20
C CYS A 256 10.70 6.48 10.15
N TYR A 257 10.88 6.85 8.88
CA TYR A 257 10.92 5.90 7.76
C TYR A 257 12.27 5.93 7.05
N LEU A 258 12.81 4.76 6.74
CA LEU A 258 13.96 4.60 5.87
C LEU A 258 13.47 4.10 4.50
N ARG A 259 13.66 4.92 3.46
CA ARG A 259 13.30 4.62 2.08
C ARG A 259 14.57 4.42 1.26
N ILE A 260 14.76 3.22 0.72
CA ILE A 260 15.89 2.82 -0.13
C ILE A 260 15.42 2.76 -1.57
N TYR A 261 15.89 3.72 -2.37
CA TYR A 261 15.69 3.71 -3.82
C TYR A 261 16.82 2.91 -4.47
N GLU A 262 16.49 1.97 -5.34
CA GLU A 262 17.45 1.07 -5.97
C GLU A 262 17.17 0.88 -7.46
N LYS A 263 18.22 1.05 -8.29
CA LYS A 263 18.18 0.70 -9.71
C LYS A 263 19.58 0.27 -10.18
N GLY A 264 19.69 -0.99 -10.61
CA GLY A 264 20.99 -1.59 -10.93
C GLY A 264 21.90 -1.54 -9.70
N ASP A 265 23.12 -1.04 -9.86
CA ASP A 265 24.09 -0.90 -8.77
C ASP A 265 23.92 0.37 -7.91
N VAL A 266 22.97 1.24 -8.27
CA VAL A 266 22.74 2.50 -7.57
C VAL A 266 21.74 2.30 -6.44
N LYS A 267 22.16 2.57 -5.19
CA LYS A 267 21.31 2.59 -4.00
C LYS A 267 21.36 3.95 -3.31
N ILE A 268 20.19 4.51 -3.02
CA ILE A 268 20.04 5.81 -2.37
C ILE A 268 19.13 5.65 -1.15
N PRO A 269 19.70 5.42 0.05
CA PRO A 269 18.91 5.42 1.28
C PRO A 269 18.63 6.85 1.73
N ILE A 270 17.35 7.14 1.94
CA ILE A 270 16.80 8.42 2.39
C ILE A 270 16.02 8.17 3.67
N LEU A 271 16.36 8.90 4.73
CA LEU A 271 15.59 8.89 5.97
C LEU A 271 14.51 9.98 5.91
N ILE A 272 13.33 9.70 6.46
CA ILE A 272 12.20 10.63 6.57
C ILE A 272 11.89 10.76 8.06
N ASN A 273 12.08 11.98 8.58
CA ASN A 273 12.15 12.36 9.99
C ASN A 273 13.30 11.70 10.75
N ALA A 274 13.59 12.20 11.96
CA ALA A 274 14.77 11.78 12.73
C ALA A 274 14.42 11.14 14.08
N GLY A 275 13.13 11.04 14.43
CA GLY A 275 12.69 10.58 15.75
C GLY A 275 13.00 11.59 16.87
N THR A 276 12.79 11.18 18.13
CA THR A 276 13.14 12.00 19.31
C THR A 276 14.53 11.68 19.86
N SER A 277 15.12 12.59 20.62
CA SER A 277 16.43 12.37 21.26
C SER A 277 16.49 11.15 22.18
N ARG A 278 15.36 10.74 22.75
CA ARG A 278 15.25 9.53 23.58
C ARG A 278 15.29 8.25 22.74
N ASP A 279 14.76 8.33 21.52
CA ASP A 279 14.58 7.18 20.63
C ASP A 279 15.77 6.93 19.71
N TYR A 280 16.68 7.91 19.57
CA TYR A 280 17.77 7.88 18.60
C TYR A 280 18.62 6.60 18.63
N ALA A 281 18.92 6.08 19.82
CA ALA A 281 19.70 4.86 19.97
C ALA A 281 19.00 3.65 19.34
N GLN A 282 17.69 3.51 19.54
CA GLN A 282 16.91 2.41 18.95
C GLN A 282 16.74 2.60 17.44
N ILE A 283 16.42 3.82 17.00
CA ILE A 283 16.31 4.16 15.57
C ILE A 283 17.62 3.82 14.84
N ARG A 284 18.75 4.18 15.44
CA ARG A 284 20.08 3.85 14.91
C ARG A 284 20.29 2.34 14.77
N ILE A 285 19.97 1.55 15.80
CA ILE A 285 20.08 0.08 15.75
C ILE A 285 19.24 -0.48 14.59
N LYS A 286 17.99 -0.03 14.45
CA LYS A 286 17.10 -0.46 13.36
C LYS A 286 17.65 -0.14 11.98
N ILE A 287 18.22 1.06 11.81
CA ILE A 287 18.87 1.45 10.55
C ILE A 287 20.10 0.58 10.28
N GLU A 288 20.93 0.31 11.29
CA GLU A 288 22.15 -0.50 11.15
C GLU A 288 21.84 -1.97 10.83
N GLN A 289 20.70 -2.50 11.29
CA GLN A 289 20.24 -3.83 10.88
C GLN A 289 19.90 -3.90 9.38
N ILE A 290 19.46 -2.80 8.76
CA ILE A 290 19.11 -2.74 7.33
C ILE A 290 20.34 -2.39 6.48
N LEU A 291 21.09 -1.34 6.86
CA LEU A 291 22.17 -0.76 6.05
C LEU A 291 23.57 -1.15 6.50
N SER A 292 23.73 -1.94 7.57
CA SER A 292 25.01 -2.18 8.27
C SER A 292 25.61 -0.94 8.98
N THR A 293 25.46 0.27 8.44
CA THR A 293 25.89 1.52 9.07
C THR A 293 25.01 2.71 8.67
N VAL A 294 24.80 3.64 9.61
CA VAL A 294 24.08 4.91 9.38
C VAL A 294 24.80 5.87 8.43
N GLU A 295 26.10 5.69 8.19
CA GLU A 295 26.91 6.52 7.28
C GLU A 295 26.51 6.38 5.80
N ILE A 296 25.78 5.32 5.46
CA ILE A 296 25.34 5.06 4.09
C ILE A 296 24.17 5.97 3.69
N ILE A 297 23.39 6.46 4.67
CA ILE A 297 22.27 7.37 4.42
C ILE A 297 22.77 8.61 3.67
N LYS A 298 22.12 8.91 2.54
CA LYS A 298 22.50 10.02 1.67
C LYS A 298 21.79 11.31 2.03
N ALA A 299 20.50 11.21 2.36
CA ALA A 299 19.67 12.36 2.68
C ALA A 299 18.72 12.07 3.84
N LEU A 300 18.35 13.13 4.54
CA LEU A 300 17.29 13.15 5.55
C LEU A 300 16.27 14.21 5.14
N PHE A 301 15.03 13.80 4.86
CA PHE A 301 13.90 14.72 4.84
C PHE A 301 13.44 15.00 6.26
N LEU A 302 13.48 16.26 6.67
CA LEU A 302 12.95 16.68 7.97
C LEU A 302 11.63 17.44 7.73
N LEU A 303 10.52 16.80 8.07
CA LEU A 303 9.16 17.33 7.83
C LEU A 303 8.61 18.15 9.00
N GLY A 304 9.10 17.91 10.22
CA GLY A 304 8.74 18.64 11.43
C GLY A 304 9.76 19.70 11.85
N SER A 305 9.37 20.59 12.76
CA SER A 305 10.25 21.60 13.39
C SER A 305 10.40 21.42 14.91
N GLY A 306 10.06 20.24 15.43
CA GLY A 306 10.09 19.98 16.87
C GLY A 306 11.53 20.02 17.44
N PRO A 307 11.74 20.58 18.65
CA PRO A 307 13.07 20.66 19.27
C PRO A 307 13.72 19.28 19.47
N TYR A 308 12.90 18.25 19.70
CA TYR A 308 13.38 16.87 19.85
C TYR A 308 13.89 16.26 18.54
N GLU A 309 13.32 16.63 17.39
CA GLU A 309 13.76 16.16 16.08
C GLU A 309 15.09 16.81 15.69
N HIS A 310 15.23 18.12 15.95
CA HIS A 310 16.46 18.87 15.66
C HIS A 310 17.69 18.33 16.39
N ALA A 311 17.53 17.88 17.64
CA ALA A 311 18.62 17.28 18.42
C ALA A 311 19.20 16.03 17.73
N ASN A 312 18.36 15.22 17.09
CA ASN A 312 18.81 14.04 16.36
C ASN A 312 19.50 14.39 15.05
N VAL A 313 19.05 15.43 14.36
CA VAL A 313 19.72 15.92 13.15
C VAL A 313 21.19 16.25 13.42
N LEU A 314 21.47 16.93 14.54
CA LEU A 314 22.85 17.24 14.95
C LEU A 314 23.67 15.95 15.17
N SER A 315 23.13 15.00 15.93
CA SER A 315 23.79 13.70 16.19
C SER A 315 24.05 12.93 14.89
N MET A 316 23.09 12.91 13.97
CA MET A 316 23.24 12.25 12.66
C MET A 316 24.30 12.93 11.78
N LEU A 317 24.34 14.26 11.74
CA LEU A 317 25.32 15.00 10.95
C LEU A 317 26.75 14.85 11.47
N GLN A 318 26.91 14.64 12.78
CA GLN A 318 28.20 14.32 13.41
C GLN A 318 28.68 12.91 13.03
N ASN A 319 27.77 11.92 13.07
CA ASN A 319 28.09 10.54 12.74
C ASN A 319 28.19 10.28 11.23
N ASN A 320 27.55 11.11 10.39
CA ASN A 320 27.57 10.99 8.94
C ASN A 320 27.92 12.34 8.29
N PRO A 321 29.22 12.59 7.99
CA PRO A 321 29.66 13.82 7.35
C PRO A 321 29.12 14.05 5.92
N LYS A 322 28.63 12.98 5.27
CA LYS A 322 28.09 13.03 3.90
C LYS A 322 26.56 13.21 3.86
N LEU A 323 25.90 13.12 5.00
CA LEU A 323 24.45 13.32 5.11
C LEU A 323 24.08 14.75 4.70
N GLN A 324 23.07 14.86 3.84
CA GLN A 324 22.43 16.11 3.46
C GLN A 324 21.03 16.19 4.08
N VAL A 325 20.72 17.26 4.81
CA VAL A 325 19.37 17.49 5.34
C VAL A 325 18.56 18.23 4.27
N ILE A 326 17.35 17.77 3.99
CA ILE A 326 16.43 18.38 3.03
C ILE A 326 15.20 18.85 3.79
N THR A 327 14.95 20.16 3.82
CA THR A 327 13.81 20.75 4.54
C THR A 327 13.46 22.14 4.02
N SER A 328 12.42 22.78 4.56
CA SER A 328 12.02 24.13 4.19
C SER A 328 12.90 25.20 4.80
N LEU A 329 12.86 26.41 4.23
CA LEU A 329 13.64 27.54 4.72
C LEU A 329 13.32 27.90 6.18
N SER A 330 12.09 27.67 6.64
CA SER A 330 11.71 27.94 8.03
C SER A 330 12.47 27.03 8.98
N VAL A 331 12.40 25.71 8.76
CA VAL A 331 13.06 24.69 9.58
C VAL A 331 14.58 24.80 9.46
N ALA A 332 15.10 25.09 8.26
CA ALA A 332 16.53 25.29 8.05
C ALA A 332 17.10 26.43 8.90
N LYS A 333 16.35 27.52 9.10
CA LYS A 333 16.79 28.64 9.96
C LYS A 333 16.87 28.22 11.43
N GLU A 334 15.94 27.42 11.90
CA GLU A 334 15.93 26.89 13.27
C GLU A 334 17.10 25.93 13.49
N LEU A 335 17.33 25.00 12.56
CA LEU A 335 18.51 24.12 12.58
C LEU A 335 19.82 24.92 12.58
N ASN A 336 19.90 25.99 11.78
CA ASN A 336 21.08 26.85 11.73
C ASN A 336 21.31 27.60 13.04
N GLN A 337 20.25 28.04 13.73
CA GLN A 337 20.37 28.61 15.08
C GLN A 337 20.87 27.59 16.11
N LEU A 338 20.59 26.31 15.90
CA LEU A 338 21.10 25.20 16.72
C LEU A 338 22.51 24.74 16.30
N GLY A 339 23.15 25.42 15.35
CA GLY A 339 24.53 25.16 14.95
C GLY A 339 24.71 24.24 13.75
N VAL A 340 23.63 23.85 13.05
CA VAL A 340 23.74 23.12 11.77
C VAL A 340 24.18 24.08 10.67
N PRO A 341 25.33 23.87 10.00
CA PRO A 341 25.74 24.76 8.92
C PRO A 341 24.77 24.70 7.74
N MET A 342 24.36 25.85 7.19
CA MET A 342 23.49 25.90 6.00
C MET A 342 24.03 25.12 4.80
N SER A 343 25.36 24.93 4.69
CA SER A 343 25.98 24.11 3.64
C SER A 343 25.63 22.61 3.74
N ARG A 344 25.16 22.16 4.90
CA ARG A 344 24.65 20.79 5.14
C ARG A 344 23.15 20.66 4.87
N ILE A 345 22.47 21.78 4.57
CA ILE A 345 21.02 21.82 4.37
C ILE A 345 20.72 22.17 2.91
N ARG A 346 19.88 21.36 2.28
CA ARG A 346 19.27 21.63 0.98
C ARG A 346 17.84 22.10 1.20
N LEU A 347 17.54 23.30 0.73
CA LEU A 347 16.18 23.83 0.82
C LEU A 347 15.27 23.13 -0.20
N VAL A 348 14.05 22.77 0.20
CA VAL A 348 13.07 22.24 -0.75
C VAL A 348 12.68 23.29 -1.79
N GLU A 349 12.69 24.57 -1.41
CA GLU A 349 12.38 25.70 -2.28
C GLU A 349 13.45 25.96 -3.35
N SER A 350 14.65 25.37 -3.21
CA SER A 350 15.69 25.45 -4.24
C SER A 350 15.61 24.32 -5.27
N LEU A 351 14.68 23.37 -5.10
CA LEU A 351 14.46 22.30 -6.06
C LEU A 351 13.71 22.84 -7.29
N GLN A 352 14.20 22.49 -8.48
CA GLN A 352 13.54 22.84 -9.72
C GLN A 352 12.14 22.20 -9.75
N ASP A 353 11.12 23.02 -10.03
CA ASP A 353 9.71 22.62 -10.06
C ASP A 353 9.23 21.93 -8.77
N MET A 354 9.88 22.19 -7.64
CA MET A 354 9.66 21.49 -6.36
C MET A 354 9.84 19.96 -6.45
N LYS A 355 10.71 19.49 -7.36
CA LYS A 355 10.98 18.06 -7.55
C LYS A 355 12.43 17.70 -7.27
N LEU A 356 12.63 16.65 -6.49
CA LEU A 356 13.91 15.97 -6.32
C LEU A 356 13.94 14.73 -7.22
N LYS A 357 14.69 14.80 -8.32
CA LYS A 357 14.94 13.65 -9.19
C LYS A 357 16.15 12.88 -8.69
N LEU A 358 15.97 11.59 -8.45
CA LEU A 358 17.03 10.68 -8.01
C LEU A 358 17.75 10.06 -9.21
N SER A 359 18.99 9.64 -9.03
CA SER A 359 19.74 8.96 -10.10
C SER A 359 19.21 7.55 -10.41
N THR A 360 18.36 7.01 -9.55
CA THR A 360 17.56 5.79 -9.79
C THR A 360 16.40 6.05 -10.77
N GLY A 361 16.08 7.31 -11.06
CA GLY A 361 14.97 7.71 -11.93
C GLY A 361 13.70 8.07 -11.17
N ASP A 362 13.60 7.70 -9.89
CA ASP A 362 12.47 8.06 -9.03
C ASP A 362 12.39 9.58 -8.81
N THR A 363 11.16 10.08 -8.64
CA THR A 363 10.87 11.50 -8.51
C THR A 363 10.08 11.78 -7.23
N LEU A 364 10.69 12.57 -6.34
CA LEU A 364 10.05 13.04 -5.11
C LEU A 364 9.57 14.47 -5.31
N ARG A 365 8.25 14.64 -5.36
CA ARG A 365 7.59 15.94 -5.47
C ARG A 365 7.33 16.51 -4.08
N ILE A 366 7.77 17.74 -3.86
CA ILE A 366 7.51 18.48 -2.64
C ILE A 366 6.21 19.25 -2.79
N ILE A 367 5.31 19.10 -1.82
CA ILE A 367 4.01 19.77 -1.78
C ILE A 367 3.99 20.70 -0.56
N PRO A 368 4.16 22.02 -0.75
CA PRO A 368 4.07 22.97 0.35
C PRO A 368 2.67 22.98 0.98
N THR A 369 2.62 22.90 2.30
CA THR A 369 1.39 23.01 3.10
C THR A 369 1.60 24.03 4.23
N PRO A 370 1.91 25.29 3.87
CA PRO A 370 2.30 26.29 4.85
C PRO A 370 1.18 26.50 5.86
N PHE A 371 1.56 26.59 7.14
CA PHE A 371 0.70 26.70 8.30
C PHE A 371 -0.16 25.46 8.60
N ALA A 372 0.17 24.29 8.06
CA ALA A 372 -0.47 23.02 8.41
C ALA A 372 0.48 22.10 9.23
N PRO A 373 0.73 22.40 10.52
CA PRO A 373 0.37 23.63 11.26
C PRO A 373 1.46 24.71 11.20
N GLU A 374 2.67 24.39 10.75
CA GLU A 374 3.82 25.30 10.84
C GLU A 374 4.06 26.03 9.51
N ARG A 375 4.64 27.23 9.59
CA ARG A 375 4.95 28.05 8.41
C ARG A 375 5.71 27.27 7.33
N GLY A 376 6.64 26.42 7.76
CA GLY A 376 7.50 25.63 6.90
C GLY A 376 6.99 24.22 6.58
N SER A 377 5.75 23.86 6.92
CA SER A 377 5.24 22.51 6.68
C SER A 377 5.13 22.19 5.19
N PHE A 378 5.49 20.96 4.85
CA PHE A 378 5.40 20.39 3.50
C PHE A 378 5.21 18.88 3.56
N MET A 379 4.82 18.30 2.44
CA MET A 379 4.71 16.85 2.23
C MET A 379 5.66 16.42 1.12
N VAL A 380 6.03 15.14 1.13
CA VAL A 380 6.85 14.51 0.09
C VAL A 380 6.01 13.43 -0.58
N TYR A 381 5.74 13.62 -1.86
CA TYR A 381 5.00 12.67 -2.69
C TYR A 381 5.96 11.94 -3.64
N GLU A 382 6.02 10.62 -3.53
CA GLU A 382 6.77 9.74 -4.42
C GLU A 382 5.90 9.42 -5.65
N GLU A 383 6.28 9.93 -6.83
CA GLU A 383 5.41 9.87 -8.02
C GLU A 383 5.22 8.44 -8.53
N GLU A 384 6.23 7.58 -8.36
CA GLU A 384 6.22 6.21 -8.87
C GLU A 384 5.36 5.26 -8.03
N SER A 385 5.38 5.40 -6.69
CA SER A 385 4.62 4.54 -5.77
C SER A 385 3.26 5.11 -5.38
N GLY A 386 3.08 6.43 -5.50
CA GLY A 386 1.93 7.15 -4.95
C GLY A 386 1.99 7.37 -3.44
N PHE A 387 3.13 7.09 -2.79
CA PHE A 387 3.29 7.30 -1.34
C PHE A 387 3.39 8.78 -1.01
N LEU A 388 2.63 9.20 0.00
CA LEU A 388 2.61 10.56 0.51
C LEU A 388 3.10 10.60 1.96
N PHE A 389 4.31 11.07 2.18
CA PHE A 389 4.83 11.35 3.51
C PHE A 389 4.39 12.75 3.94
N THR A 390 3.69 12.85 5.06
CA THR A 390 3.16 14.13 5.53
C THR A 390 3.83 14.57 6.82
N SER A 391 3.86 15.89 7.03
CA SER A 391 4.10 16.46 8.36
C SER A 391 2.90 16.14 9.27
N GLN A 392 2.51 17.06 10.13
CA GLN A 392 1.39 16.90 11.07
C GLN A 392 0.00 16.88 10.39
N LEU A 393 -0.10 17.14 9.08
CA LEU A 393 -1.34 16.89 8.34
C LEU A 393 -1.62 15.39 8.27
N PHE A 394 -2.87 15.00 8.59
CA PHE A 394 -3.33 13.61 8.75
C PHE A 394 -2.76 12.84 9.95
N SER A 395 -2.01 13.49 10.84
CA SER A 395 -1.64 12.89 12.11
C SER A 395 -2.85 12.59 12.99
N SER A 396 -2.74 11.55 13.82
CA SER A 396 -3.78 11.11 14.74
C SER A 396 -3.25 10.94 16.16
N LEU A 397 -4.16 11.05 17.14
CA LEU A 397 -3.87 10.65 18.51
C LEU A 397 -4.07 9.14 18.66
N CYS A 398 -3.03 8.44 19.08
CA CYS A 398 -3.01 6.99 19.14
C CYS A 398 -2.46 6.55 20.48
N THR A 399 -3.15 5.65 21.20
CA THR A 399 -2.54 5.02 22.37
C THR A 399 -1.54 3.95 21.90
N PRO A 400 -0.61 3.52 22.76
CA PRO A 400 0.34 2.45 22.43
C PRO A 400 -0.35 1.16 21.96
N ASP A 401 -1.50 0.82 22.56
CA ASP A 401 -2.27 -0.38 22.21
C ASP A 401 -3.03 -0.26 20.88
N GLU A 402 -3.30 0.98 20.42
CA GLU A 402 -3.97 1.26 19.14
C GLU A 402 -2.97 1.46 17.99
N PHE A 403 -1.68 1.62 18.30
CA PHE A 403 -0.67 1.94 17.29
C PHE A 403 -0.40 0.75 16.39
N SER A 404 -0.61 0.95 15.09
CA SER A 404 -0.43 -0.08 14.08
C SER A 404 0.07 0.54 12.78
N LEU A 405 1.02 -0.16 12.14
CA LEU A 405 1.52 0.23 10.82
C LEU A 405 0.67 -0.34 9.67
N PHE A 406 -0.35 -1.15 9.99
CA PHE A 406 -1.16 -1.91 9.04
C PHE A 406 -2.65 -1.58 9.12
N GLU A 407 -3.07 -0.83 10.12
CA GLU A 407 -4.46 -0.45 10.32
C GLU A 407 -4.62 1.06 10.19
N ASP A 408 -5.71 1.47 9.56
CA ASP A 408 -6.05 2.88 9.43
C ASP A 408 -6.36 3.52 10.79
N PRO A 409 -6.02 4.80 11.00
CA PRO A 409 -6.45 5.51 12.19
C PRO A 409 -7.97 5.73 12.16
N LYS A 410 -8.57 5.81 13.35
CA LYS A 410 -9.98 6.25 13.46
C LYS A 410 -10.07 7.70 12.98
N VAL A 411 -11.03 7.99 12.11
CA VAL A 411 -11.27 9.36 11.60
C VAL A 411 -11.40 10.36 12.74
N GLU A 412 -12.11 10.00 13.82
CA GLU A 412 -12.27 10.81 15.03
C GLU A 412 -10.92 11.25 15.63
N ASP A 413 -9.92 10.37 15.65
CA ASP A 413 -8.63 10.65 16.27
C ASP A 413 -7.76 11.58 15.40
N VAL A 414 -7.93 11.51 14.08
CA VAL A 414 -7.34 12.48 13.14
C VAL A 414 -8.01 13.84 13.31
N MET A 415 -9.34 13.88 13.41
CA MET A 415 -10.10 15.10 13.62
C MET A 415 -9.75 15.78 14.95
N LEU A 416 -9.64 15.00 16.02
CA LEU A 416 -9.23 15.49 17.33
C LEU A 416 -7.82 16.09 17.27
N TYR A 417 -6.85 15.37 16.69
CA TYR A 417 -5.50 15.89 16.50
C TYR A 417 -5.48 17.19 15.70
N ALA A 418 -6.16 17.21 14.55
CA ALA A 418 -6.22 18.37 13.69
C ALA A 418 -6.87 19.58 14.39
N SER A 419 -7.92 19.37 15.19
CA SER A 419 -8.57 20.46 15.93
C SER A 419 -7.64 21.15 16.94
N LEU A 420 -6.72 20.39 17.55
CA LEU A 420 -5.78 20.87 18.56
C LEU A 420 -4.53 21.53 17.95
N ARG A 421 -4.21 21.20 16.70
CA ARG A 421 -2.92 21.56 16.09
C ARG A 421 -3.06 22.53 14.92
N MET A 422 -4.14 22.43 14.15
CA MET A 422 -4.33 23.24 12.95
C MET A 422 -4.82 24.64 13.31
N PRO A 423 -4.24 25.70 12.72
CA PRO A 423 -4.54 27.07 13.11
C PRO A 423 -5.92 27.57 12.62
N CYS A 424 -6.40 27.08 11.47
CA CYS A 424 -7.74 27.40 10.93
C CYS A 424 -8.15 26.42 9.83
N SER A 425 -9.46 26.30 9.59
CA SER A 425 -10.02 25.41 8.56
C SER A 425 -9.61 25.79 7.16
N ARG A 426 -9.44 27.10 6.90
CA ARG A 426 -9.01 27.58 5.57
C ARG A 426 -7.61 27.07 5.19
N VAL A 427 -6.71 26.93 6.15
CA VAL A 427 -5.37 26.39 5.89
C VAL A 427 -5.44 24.91 5.55
N VAL A 428 -6.21 24.13 6.33
CA VAL A 428 -6.45 22.71 6.07
C VAL A 428 -7.07 22.53 4.68
N TYR A 429 -8.12 23.28 4.35
CA TYR A 429 -8.77 23.22 3.04
C TYR A 429 -7.78 23.45 1.89
N LYS A 430 -6.92 24.47 2.00
CA LYS A 430 -5.90 24.76 0.98
C LYS A 430 -4.87 23.64 0.87
N ALA A 431 -4.42 23.07 1.98
CA ALA A 431 -3.51 21.94 1.99
C ALA A 431 -4.15 20.69 1.36
N LEU A 432 -5.44 20.45 1.56
CA LEU A 432 -6.15 19.34 0.92
C LEU A 432 -6.42 19.59 -0.58
N ASP A 433 -6.51 20.84 -1.01
CA ASP A 433 -6.73 21.20 -2.42
C ASP A 433 -5.55 20.79 -3.31
N THR A 434 -4.33 20.83 -2.78
CA THR A 434 -3.11 20.43 -3.51
C THR A 434 -3.04 18.93 -3.79
N LEU A 435 -3.90 18.13 -3.15
CA LEU A 435 -3.92 16.66 -3.27
C LEU A 435 -4.86 16.16 -4.37
N LYS A 436 -5.73 17.01 -4.93
CA LYS A 436 -6.84 16.59 -5.82
C LYS A 436 -6.39 15.83 -7.07
N ASP A 437 -5.25 16.22 -7.64
CA ASP A 437 -4.75 15.66 -8.90
C ASP A 437 -3.68 14.56 -8.68
N LEU A 438 -3.49 14.12 -7.43
CA LEU A 438 -2.48 13.13 -7.09
C LEU A 438 -3.12 11.75 -6.98
N ARG A 439 -2.45 10.74 -7.54
CA ARG A 439 -2.77 9.34 -7.30
C ARG A 439 -2.06 8.90 -6.02
N ILE A 440 -2.74 9.08 -4.88
CA ILE A 440 -2.21 8.71 -3.57
C ILE A 440 -2.63 7.27 -3.28
N SER A 441 -1.65 6.38 -3.14
CA SER A 441 -1.86 4.99 -2.72
C SER A 441 -1.93 4.88 -1.20
N LYS A 442 -0.97 5.52 -0.51
CA LYS A 442 -0.86 5.49 0.95
C LYS A 442 -0.29 6.77 1.52
N VAL A 443 -0.76 7.16 2.69
CA VAL A 443 -0.26 8.30 3.46
C VAL A 443 0.51 7.80 4.68
N PHE A 444 1.68 8.38 4.88
CA PHE A 444 2.56 8.13 6.01
C PHE A 444 2.69 9.41 6.85
N PRO A 445 1.83 9.61 7.85
CA PRO A 445 1.87 10.81 8.67
C PRO A 445 3.05 10.81 9.63
N ILE A 446 3.47 12.01 10.07
CA ILE A 446 4.56 12.14 11.06
C ILE A 446 4.17 11.52 12.42
N TYR A 447 2.89 11.55 12.80
CA TYR A 447 2.38 10.88 14.00
C TYR A 447 1.21 9.94 13.69
N GLY A 448 1.17 8.80 14.40
CA GLY A 448 0.06 7.86 14.36
C GLY A 448 0.14 6.85 13.21
N ASN A 449 -0.98 6.21 12.89
CA ASN A 449 -1.00 5.10 11.95
C ASN A 449 -0.95 5.57 10.48
N PRO A 450 -0.34 4.79 9.56
CA PRO A 450 -0.48 5.00 8.12
C PRO A 450 -1.94 4.94 7.66
N ILE A 451 -2.24 5.56 6.52
CA ILE A 451 -3.61 5.69 6.00
C ILE A 451 -3.67 5.16 4.57
N ASN A 452 -4.49 4.15 4.35
CA ASN A 452 -4.79 3.58 3.04
C ASN A 452 -5.74 4.50 2.25
N GLN A 453 -5.79 4.29 0.93
CA GLN A 453 -6.57 5.13 0.02
C GLN A 453 -8.06 5.24 0.38
N GLU A 454 -8.69 4.17 0.87
CA GLU A 454 -10.11 4.16 1.24
C GLU A 454 -10.39 5.08 2.44
N ALA A 455 -9.66 4.89 3.54
CA ALA A 455 -9.79 5.72 4.74
C ALA A 455 -9.42 7.18 4.49
N LEU A 456 -8.46 7.44 3.60
CA LEU A 456 -8.06 8.80 3.22
C LEU A 456 -9.25 9.62 2.70
N GLY A 457 -10.13 9.02 1.90
CA GLY A 457 -11.31 9.69 1.35
C GLY A 457 -12.24 10.21 2.45
N GLU A 458 -12.51 9.39 3.46
CA GLU A 458 -13.35 9.76 4.60
C GLU A 458 -12.72 10.84 5.49
N ILE A 459 -11.41 10.73 5.72
CA ILE A 459 -10.64 11.72 6.49
C ILE A 459 -10.64 13.07 5.77
N ILE A 460 -10.36 13.10 4.46
CA ILE A 460 -10.39 14.35 3.66
C ILE A 460 -11.78 14.97 3.71
N LYS A 461 -12.84 14.18 3.57
CA LYS A 461 -14.21 14.68 3.65
C LYS A 461 -14.47 15.34 5.00
N SER A 462 -14.07 14.70 6.10
CA SER A 462 -14.28 15.20 7.47
C SER A 462 -13.48 16.47 7.75
N LEU A 463 -12.20 16.50 7.35
CA LEU A 463 -11.33 17.66 7.51
C LEU A 463 -11.79 18.87 6.68
N ARG A 464 -12.43 18.66 5.52
CA ARG A 464 -12.97 19.74 4.69
C ARG A 464 -14.21 20.41 5.29
N THR A 465 -14.95 19.71 6.15
CA THR A 465 -16.22 20.19 6.69
C THR A 465 -16.12 20.73 8.11
N ALA A 466 -15.01 20.51 8.81
CA ALA A 466 -14.88 20.89 10.20
C ALA A 466 -14.32 22.31 10.38
N ASP A 467 -14.89 23.03 11.34
CA ASP A 467 -14.30 24.25 11.89
C ASP A 467 -13.15 23.89 12.84
N MET A 468 -12.02 24.60 12.73
CA MET A 468 -10.79 24.31 13.46
C MET A 468 -10.02 25.59 13.80
N GLY A 469 -9.19 25.52 14.83
CA GLY A 469 -8.38 26.63 15.34
C GLY A 469 -9.20 27.90 15.55
N ILE A 470 -8.78 29.02 14.95
CA ILE A 470 -9.41 30.33 15.14
C ILE A 470 -10.82 30.45 14.52
N ASP A 471 -11.23 29.50 13.67
CA ASP A 471 -12.56 29.51 13.05
C ASP A 471 -13.64 28.94 14.00
N LEU A 472 -13.23 28.34 15.12
CA LEU A 472 -14.15 27.81 16.13
C LEU A 472 -14.85 28.93 16.89
N PRO A 473 -16.16 28.79 17.20
CA PRO A 473 -16.91 29.81 17.91
C PRO A 473 -16.38 30.02 19.33
N SER A 474 -15.92 31.25 19.62
CA SER A 474 -15.49 31.65 20.97
C SER A 474 -16.65 32.28 21.73
N THR A 475 -17.46 31.43 22.40
CA THR A 475 -18.54 31.87 23.30
C THR A 475 -18.36 31.33 24.72
N ALA A 476 -17.18 30.80 25.04
CA ALA A 476 -16.88 30.17 26.32
C ALA A 476 -16.60 31.23 27.40
N ASP A 477 -17.40 31.25 28.46
CA ASP A 477 -17.13 32.02 29.67
C ASP A 477 -16.42 31.15 30.73
N GLU A 478 -16.06 31.74 31.87
CA GLU A 478 -15.40 31.02 32.97
C GLU A 478 -16.22 29.82 33.46
N SER A 479 -17.55 29.97 33.50
CA SER A 479 -18.46 28.93 33.99
C SER A 479 -18.47 27.72 33.07
N PHE A 480 -18.36 27.93 31.76
CA PHE A 480 -18.29 26.89 30.76
C PHE A 480 -17.02 26.03 30.92
N TYR A 481 -15.84 26.65 31.05
CA TYR A 481 -14.60 25.90 31.27
C TYR A 481 -14.61 25.13 32.58
N LEU A 482 -15.11 25.75 33.66
CA LEU A 482 -15.23 25.10 34.96
C LEU A 482 -16.13 23.85 34.90
N GLN A 483 -17.31 23.98 34.27
CA GLN A 483 -18.23 22.86 34.07
C GLN A 483 -17.60 21.75 33.24
N ALA A 484 -16.91 22.12 32.14
CA ALA A 484 -16.30 21.15 31.25
C ALA A 484 -15.22 20.34 31.96
N ILE A 485 -14.34 21.00 32.71
CA ILE A 485 -13.24 20.36 33.44
C ILE A 485 -13.77 19.49 34.57
N ASN A 486 -14.75 19.95 35.34
CA ASN A 486 -15.35 19.15 36.40
C ASN A 486 -16.04 17.90 35.87
N ARG A 487 -16.67 17.98 34.70
CA ARG A 487 -17.25 16.82 34.03
C ARG A 487 -16.17 15.82 33.62
N VAL A 488 -15.03 16.28 33.10
CA VAL A 488 -13.90 15.40 32.78
C VAL A 488 -13.34 14.76 34.05
N ILE A 489 -13.06 15.52 35.10
CA ILE A 489 -12.53 15.01 36.37
C ILE A 489 -13.45 13.95 36.97
N ALA A 490 -14.77 14.18 36.98
CA ALA A 490 -15.73 13.19 37.45
C ALA A 490 -15.66 11.88 36.65
N LYS A 491 -15.59 11.96 35.31
CA LYS A 491 -15.43 10.78 34.46
C LYS A 491 -14.09 10.08 34.69
N LEU A 492 -13.01 10.80 34.90
CA LEU A 492 -11.71 10.20 35.19
C LEU A 492 -11.75 9.46 36.53
N LYS A 493 -12.33 10.07 37.57
CA LYS A 493 -12.51 9.44 38.89
C LYS A 493 -13.29 8.13 38.83
N GLU A 494 -14.33 8.05 38.00
CA GLU A 494 -15.14 6.84 37.83
C GLU A 494 -14.40 5.68 37.14
N ASN A 495 -13.38 5.99 36.33
CA ASN A 495 -12.73 5.00 35.46
C ASN A 495 -11.26 4.70 35.84
N MET A 496 -10.65 5.49 36.72
CA MET A 496 -9.26 5.32 37.19
C MET A 496 -9.18 4.59 38.52
N GLU A 497 -8.04 3.95 38.75
CA GLU A 497 -7.67 3.45 40.08
C GLU A 497 -7.44 4.63 41.06
N GLU A 498 -7.69 4.39 42.34
CA GLU A 498 -7.64 5.43 43.39
C GLU A 498 -6.26 6.10 43.50
N ASP A 499 -5.19 5.33 43.31
CA ASP A 499 -3.81 5.83 43.37
C ASP A 499 -3.44 6.73 42.16
N GLU A 500 -3.90 6.38 40.95
CA GLU A 500 -3.71 7.20 39.75
C GLU A 500 -4.48 8.52 39.89
N PHE A 501 -5.73 8.45 40.32
CA PHE A 501 -6.56 9.64 40.53
C PHE A 501 -5.99 10.55 41.63
N SER A 502 -5.49 9.97 42.72
CA SER A 502 -4.85 10.72 43.81
C SER A 502 -3.58 11.45 43.32
N SER A 503 -2.82 10.82 42.43
CA SER A 503 -1.63 11.43 41.81
C SER A 503 -2.01 12.59 40.89
N LEU A 504 -3.04 12.43 40.06
CA LEU A 504 -3.59 13.52 39.24
C LEU A 504 -4.08 14.68 40.11
N LYS A 505 -4.79 14.37 41.21
CA LYS A 505 -5.30 15.37 42.14
C LYS A 505 -4.17 16.22 42.72
N ALA A 506 -3.10 15.58 43.21
CA ALA A 506 -1.95 16.28 43.76
C ALA A 506 -1.26 17.20 42.74
N GLU A 507 -1.23 16.82 41.45
CA GLU A 507 -0.72 17.68 40.38
C GLU A 507 -1.66 18.85 40.05
N LEU A 508 -2.97 18.62 40.05
CA LEU A 508 -3.97 19.67 39.79
C LEU A 508 -4.02 20.71 40.91
N GLU A 509 -3.93 20.31 42.18
CA GLU A 509 -3.99 21.21 43.35
C GLU A 509 -2.90 22.29 43.38
N LYS A 510 -1.87 22.18 42.51
CA LYS A 510 -0.87 23.23 42.29
C LYS A 510 -1.43 24.46 41.57
N TYR A 511 -2.53 24.29 40.82
CA TYR A 511 -3.11 25.31 39.95
C TYR A 511 -4.58 25.62 40.27
N VAL A 512 -5.25 24.74 41.00
CA VAL A 512 -6.67 24.87 41.35
C VAL A 512 -6.94 24.53 42.81
N TYR A 513 -8.03 25.07 43.35
CA TYR A 513 -8.60 24.63 44.62
C TYR A 513 -9.70 23.58 44.34
N LEU A 514 -9.53 22.39 44.90
CA LEU A 514 -10.48 21.28 44.80
C LEU A 514 -11.31 21.16 46.08
N GLU A 515 -12.64 21.09 45.92
CA GLU A 515 -13.58 20.79 46.99
C GLU A 515 -14.43 19.59 46.56
N ASN A 516 -14.41 18.51 47.36
CA ASN A 516 -15.08 17.24 47.02
C ASN A 516 -14.73 16.70 45.62
N ASP A 517 -13.45 16.80 45.25
CA ASP A 517 -12.89 16.40 43.95
C ASP A 517 -13.44 17.18 42.73
N ALA A 518 -14.02 18.36 42.95
CA ALA A 518 -14.38 19.31 41.91
C ALA A 518 -13.57 20.60 42.03
N VAL A 519 -13.14 21.14 40.90
CA VAL A 519 -12.55 22.47 40.78
C VAL A 519 -13.58 23.50 41.20
N LYS A 520 -13.27 24.17 42.30
CA LYS A 520 -14.10 25.25 42.84
C LYS A 520 -13.57 26.62 42.44
N GLU A 521 -12.26 26.76 42.38
CA GLU A 521 -11.56 27.98 42.03
C GLU A 521 -10.25 27.64 41.30
N ALA A 522 -9.86 28.46 40.34
CA ALA A 522 -8.59 28.33 39.63
C ALA A 522 -7.64 29.49 39.99
N PHE A 523 -6.36 29.19 40.20
CA PHE A 523 -5.32 30.21 40.41
C PHE A 523 -4.77 30.76 39.09
N VAL A 524 -5.34 30.33 37.97
CA VAL A 524 -4.98 30.66 36.59
C VAL A 524 -6.23 31.05 35.80
N SER A 525 -6.06 31.50 34.55
CA SER A 525 -7.21 31.70 33.65
C SER A 525 -7.99 30.41 33.48
N TYR A 526 -9.32 30.48 33.60
CA TYR A 526 -10.21 29.32 33.38
C TYR A 526 -10.05 28.72 31.98
N SER A 527 -9.72 29.55 30.98
CA SER A 527 -9.45 29.10 29.62
C SER A 527 -8.20 28.21 29.49
N ALA A 528 -7.29 28.25 30.47
CA ALA A 528 -6.08 27.44 30.51
C ALA A 528 -6.27 26.10 31.24
N LEU A 529 -7.41 25.89 31.93
CA LEU A 529 -7.68 24.66 32.66
C LEU A 529 -7.63 23.38 31.79
N PRO A 530 -8.09 23.37 30.53
CA PRO A 530 -7.96 22.20 29.66
C PRO A 530 -6.51 21.78 29.43
N GLU A 531 -5.62 22.74 29.17
CA GLU A 531 -4.19 22.51 29.02
C GLU A 531 -3.56 22.03 30.34
N ILE A 532 -3.88 22.69 31.45
CA ILE A 532 -3.39 22.30 32.78
C ILE A 532 -3.83 20.88 33.13
N LEU A 533 -5.08 20.50 32.85
CA LEU A 533 -5.55 19.14 33.10
C LEU A 533 -4.70 18.12 32.36
N VAL A 534 -4.50 18.31 31.05
CA VAL A 534 -3.72 17.38 30.21
C VAL A 534 -2.26 17.32 30.66
N VAL A 535 -1.65 18.47 30.96
CA VAL A 535 -0.27 18.56 31.44
C VAL A 535 -0.11 17.90 32.81
N SER A 536 -1.04 18.15 33.74
CA SER A 536 -1.06 17.48 35.06
C SER A 536 -1.20 15.96 34.93
N MET A 537 -2.01 15.47 33.99
CA MET A 537 -2.09 14.03 33.71
C MET A 537 -0.76 13.46 33.20
N GLN A 538 -0.06 14.18 32.31
CA GLN A 538 1.26 13.76 31.83
C GLN A 538 2.31 13.74 32.95
N TYR A 539 2.34 14.77 33.82
CA TYR A 539 3.27 14.83 34.95
C TYR A 539 2.99 13.78 36.02
N ALA A 540 1.71 13.49 36.29
CA ALA A 540 1.30 12.41 37.19
C ALA A 540 1.57 11.01 36.59
N GLY A 541 1.99 10.92 35.32
CA GLY A 541 2.28 9.65 34.66
C GLY A 541 1.02 8.83 34.37
N ILE A 542 -0.13 9.49 34.22
CA ILE A 542 -1.42 8.86 33.96
C ILE A 542 -1.38 8.10 32.63
N ASN A 543 -2.03 6.93 32.59
CA ASN A 543 -2.11 6.13 31.38
C ASN A 543 -2.62 6.96 30.17
N PRO A 544 -1.93 6.92 29.00
CA PRO A 544 -2.32 7.68 27.81
C PRO A 544 -3.78 7.49 27.38
N ARG A 545 -4.36 6.31 27.62
CA ARG A 545 -5.78 6.03 27.33
C ARG A 545 -6.71 7.05 28.00
N PHE A 546 -6.45 7.40 29.25
CA PHE A 546 -7.26 8.37 29.97
C PHE A 546 -7.02 9.80 29.50
N ILE A 547 -5.78 10.14 29.12
CA ILE A 547 -5.47 11.45 28.52
C ILE A 547 -6.26 11.61 27.22
N LYS A 548 -6.26 10.59 26.35
CA LYS A 548 -7.06 10.59 25.12
C LYS A 548 -8.56 10.72 25.40
N GLN A 549 -9.06 10.03 26.42
CA GLN A 549 -10.46 10.17 26.86
C GLN A 549 -10.77 11.60 27.32
N ALA A 550 -9.91 12.23 28.13
CA ALA A 550 -10.07 13.61 28.56
C ALA A 550 -10.13 14.57 27.36
N LEU A 551 -9.23 14.40 26.38
CA LEU A 551 -9.23 15.19 25.15
C LEU A 551 -10.52 15.03 24.33
N LYS A 552 -11.03 13.80 24.20
CA LYS A 552 -12.31 13.54 23.52
C LYS A 552 -13.47 14.22 24.24
N GLU A 553 -13.52 14.13 25.56
CA GLU A 553 -14.57 14.78 26.36
C GLU A 553 -14.53 16.30 26.26
N LEU A 554 -13.34 16.90 26.22
CA LEU A 554 -13.16 18.33 25.99
C LEU A 554 -13.62 18.72 24.59
N PHE A 555 -13.20 17.95 23.57
CA PHE A 555 -13.60 18.16 22.18
C PHE A 555 -15.11 18.12 21.99
N TYR A 556 -15.80 17.10 22.54
CA TYR A 556 -17.25 16.98 22.45
C TYR A 556 -18.01 18.09 23.17
N GLN A 557 -17.36 18.76 24.13
CA GLN A 557 -17.94 19.92 24.81
C GLN A 557 -17.67 21.23 24.07
N GLY A 558 -16.94 21.20 22.95
CA GLY A 558 -16.53 22.40 22.20
C GLY A 558 -15.31 23.10 22.81
N VAL A 559 -14.57 22.42 23.69
CA VAL A 559 -13.29 22.90 24.23
C VAL A 559 -12.17 22.37 23.36
N VAL A 560 -11.75 23.19 22.40
CA VAL A 560 -10.88 22.75 21.29
C VAL A 560 -9.68 23.67 21.03
N SER A 561 -9.58 24.79 21.76
CA SER A 561 -8.49 25.76 21.61
C SER A 561 -7.61 25.79 22.85
N PHE A 562 -6.66 24.85 22.94
CA PHE A 562 -5.60 24.85 23.95
C PHE A 562 -4.39 24.07 23.43
N THR A 563 -3.20 24.39 23.95
CA THR A 563 -1.95 23.80 23.43
C THR A 563 -1.59 22.58 24.26
N ILE A 564 -1.25 21.47 23.61
CA ILE A 564 -0.65 20.29 24.26
C ILE A 564 0.82 20.33 23.85
N LEU A 565 1.66 20.96 24.66
CA LEU A 565 3.11 21.02 24.44
C LEU A 565 3.78 19.69 24.79
#